data_AF-A0A531M5K3-F1
#
_entry.id   AF-A0A531M5K3-F1
#
_cell.length_a   1.000
_cell.length_b   1.000
_cell.length_c   1.000
_cell.angle_alpha   90.00
_cell.angle_beta   90.00
_cell.angle_gamma   90.00
#
_symmetry.space_group_name_H-M   'P 1'
#
loop_
_entity.id
_entity.type
_entity.pdbx_description
1 polymer ?
#
loop_
_entity_poly.entity_id
_entity_poly.type
_entity_poly.pdbx_seq_one_letter_code
_entity_poly.pdbx_strand_id
1 'polypeptide(L)'
;DPLPSDSAADRADKLFVSINQSLKSIENEQLSRISTLADNAYKSADAIQQALQAAGLPVDSDFGKNESDVGGPLIPLDSSMIFDSKVKELDEALDTLDQLKKEARRLPLANPAPGHSVTSPFGVRTDPILGTAALHSGMDFRAPIGMAARVTAPGVVTKAGWNGGYGRMVE
;
A
#
# COMPACT_ATOMS: atom_id res chain seq x y z
N ASP A 1 -1.28 51.13 47.15
CA ASP A 1 -0.32 50.02 47.02
C ASP A 1 -0.06 49.68 45.58
N PRO A 2 1.18 49.78 45.09
CA PRO A 2 1.55 49.16 43.83
C PRO A 2 1.70 47.64 44.05
N LEU A 3 1.08 46.84 43.19
CA LEU A 3 1.21 45.38 43.18
C LEU A 3 2.70 44.99 43.05
N PRO A 4 3.17 43.92 43.72
CA PRO A 4 4.56 43.50 43.60
C PRO A 4 4.83 43.08 42.15
N SER A 5 5.78 43.74 41.50
CA SER A 5 6.26 43.36 40.16
C SER A 5 6.90 41.98 40.23
N ASP A 6 6.50 41.05 39.35
CA ASP A 6 7.12 39.73 39.20
C ASP A 6 8.66 39.85 39.27
N SER A 7 9.31 39.05 40.10
CA SER A 7 10.77 39.03 40.13
C SER A 7 11.32 38.40 38.84
N ALA A 8 12.62 38.59 38.59
CA ALA A 8 13.28 37.90 37.48
C ALA A 8 13.21 36.36 37.62
N ALA A 9 13.16 35.85 38.85
CA ALA A 9 13.01 34.43 39.14
C ALA A 9 11.59 33.94 38.78
N ASP A 10 10.55 34.67 39.15
CA ASP A 10 9.15 34.30 38.83
C ASP A 10 8.90 34.24 37.32
N ARG A 11 9.55 35.14 36.55
CA ARG A 11 9.49 35.11 35.09
C ARG A 11 10.23 33.91 34.50
N ALA A 12 11.39 33.55 35.05
CA ALA A 12 12.15 32.39 34.61
C ALA A 12 11.37 31.11 34.88
N ASP A 13 10.77 30.96 36.06
CA ASP A 13 9.98 29.77 36.42
C ASP A 13 8.75 29.61 35.51
N LYS A 14 8.02 30.69 35.24
CA LYS A 14 6.89 30.67 34.29
C LYS A 14 7.33 30.25 32.89
N LEU A 15 8.51 30.69 32.45
CA LEU A 15 9.08 30.31 31.15
C LEU A 15 9.51 28.84 31.12
N PHE A 16 10.13 28.33 32.18
CA PHE A 16 10.49 26.91 32.27
C PHE A 16 9.25 26.01 32.26
N VAL A 17 8.20 26.39 32.99
CA VAL A 17 6.93 25.66 33.00
C VAL A 17 6.29 25.67 31.62
N SER A 18 6.25 26.82 30.93
CA SER A 18 5.64 26.90 29.61
C SER A 18 6.41 26.11 28.56
N ILE A 19 7.75 26.16 28.57
CA ILE A 19 8.59 25.36 27.68
C ILE A 19 8.35 23.87 27.91
N ASN A 20 8.34 23.41 29.16
CA ASN A 20 8.09 21.99 29.48
C ASN A 20 6.70 21.54 29.03
N GLN A 21 5.67 22.39 29.19
CA GLN A 21 4.33 22.11 28.69
C GLN A 21 4.30 22.03 27.16
N SER A 22 4.97 22.96 26.45
CA SER A 22 5.08 22.93 25.00
C SER A 22 5.81 21.69 24.49
N LEU A 23 6.94 21.33 25.10
CA LEU A 23 7.70 20.13 24.74
C LEU A 23 6.84 18.87 24.91
N LYS A 24 6.13 18.74 26.02
CA LYS A 24 5.22 17.61 26.26
C LYS A 24 4.06 17.56 25.26
N SER A 25 3.51 18.72 24.87
CA SER A 25 2.47 18.77 23.84
C SER A 25 2.98 18.32 22.47
N ILE A 26 4.20 18.74 22.09
CA ILE A 26 4.84 18.36 20.83
C ILE A 26 5.13 16.86 20.81
N GLU A 27 5.69 16.32 21.90
CA GLU A 27 5.97 14.89 22.04
C GLU A 27 4.71 14.05 21.88
N ASN A 28 3.62 14.39 22.58
CA ASN A 28 2.34 13.69 22.45
C ASN A 28 1.76 13.78 21.04
N GLU A 29 1.89 14.94 20.39
CA GLU A 29 1.45 15.12 19.00
C GLU A 29 2.27 14.25 18.04
N GLN A 30 3.59 14.21 18.22
CA GLN A 30 4.47 13.37 17.40
C GLN A 30 4.17 11.88 17.57
N LEU A 31 3.99 11.41 18.80
CA LEU A 31 3.60 10.02 19.08
C LEU A 31 2.27 9.66 18.39
N SER A 32 1.28 10.54 18.48
CA SER A 32 -0.02 10.35 17.84
C SER A 32 0.10 10.29 16.31
N ARG A 33 0.91 11.17 15.72
CA ARG A 33 1.17 11.19 14.27
C ARG A 33 1.87 9.91 13.80
N ILE A 34 2.90 9.46 14.51
CA ILE A 34 3.64 8.22 14.17
C ILE A 34 2.70 7.01 14.23
N SER A 35 1.92 6.88 15.30
CA SER A 35 0.94 5.80 15.43
C SER A 35 -0.09 5.83 14.29
N THR A 36 -0.58 7.03 13.93
CA THR A 36 -1.54 7.18 12.83
C THR A 36 -0.92 6.79 11.48
N LEU A 37 0.35 7.11 11.25
CA LEU A 37 1.06 6.72 10.04
C LEU A 37 1.24 5.19 9.97
N ALA A 38 1.61 4.56 11.08
CA ALA A 38 1.78 3.10 11.16
C ALA A 38 0.46 2.39 10.88
N ASP A 39 -0.63 2.82 11.53
CA ASP A 39 -1.98 2.29 11.32
C ASP A 39 -2.43 2.41 9.85
N ASN A 40 -2.17 3.58 9.24
CA ASN A 40 -2.53 3.81 7.85
C ASN A 40 -1.68 2.98 6.88
N ALA A 41 -0.41 2.73 7.21
CA ALA A 41 0.46 1.87 6.42
C ALA A 41 -0.04 0.41 6.45
N TYR A 42 -0.35 -0.12 7.63
CA TYR A 42 -0.95 -1.47 7.78
C TYR A 42 -2.31 -1.58 7.09
N LYS A 43 -3.22 -0.62 7.27
CA LYS A 43 -4.51 -0.60 6.56
C LYS A 43 -4.35 -0.59 5.04
N SER A 44 -3.37 0.16 4.54
CA SER A 44 -3.07 0.20 3.11
C SER A 44 -2.52 -1.13 2.61
N ALA A 45 -1.68 -1.81 3.41
CA ALA A 45 -1.13 -3.11 3.07
C ALA A 45 -2.25 -4.16 3.02
N ASP A 46 -3.08 -4.22 4.05
CA ASP A 46 -4.24 -5.12 4.13
C ASP A 46 -5.21 -4.91 2.94
N ALA A 47 -5.51 -3.66 2.59
CA ALA A 47 -6.35 -3.35 1.42
C ALA A 47 -5.76 -3.87 0.10
N ILE A 48 -4.43 -3.77 -0.09
CA ILE A 48 -3.76 -4.33 -1.28
C ILE A 48 -3.84 -5.86 -1.26
N GLN A 49 -3.56 -6.49 -0.12
CA GLN A 49 -3.61 -7.94 0.03
C GLN A 49 -5.01 -8.49 -0.29
N GLN A 50 -6.07 -7.87 0.27
CA GLN A 50 -7.45 -8.24 0.00
C GLN A 50 -7.82 -8.07 -1.47
N ALA A 51 -7.38 -6.98 -2.12
CA ALA A 51 -7.64 -6.76 -3.54
C ALA A 51 -6.96 -7.82 -4.42
N LEU A 52 -5.72 -8.20 -4.10
CA LEU A 52 -5.00 -9.26 -4.81
C LEU A 52 -5.65 -10.63 -4.60
N GLN A 53 -6.05 -10.95 -3.37
CA GLN A 53 -6.76 -12.19 -3.05
C GLN A 53 -8.11 -12.26 -3.78
N ALA A 54 -8.86 -11.16 -3.83
CA ALA A 54 -10.11 -11.07 -4.59
C ALA A 54 -9.91 -11.25 -6.10
N ALA A 55 -8.75 -10.83 -6.62
CA ALA A 55 -8.33 -11.08 -8.00
C ALA A 55 -7.83 -12.51 -8.24
N GLY A 56 -7.81 -13.37 -7.22
CA GLY A 56 -7.31 -14.75 -7.30
C GLY A 56 -5.78 -14.85 -7.41
N LEU A 57 -5.07 -13.77 -7.08
CA LEU A 57 -3.61 -13.73 -7.12
C LEU A 57 -3.07 -14.10 -5.73
N PRO A 58 -2.27 -15.18 -5.62
CA PRO A 58 -1.70 -15.57 -4.34
C PRO A 58 -0.71 -14.50 -3.87
N VAL A 59 -0.97 -13.96 -2.69
CA VAL A 59 0.00 -13.14 -1.95
C VAL A 59 0.46 -14.02 -0.80
N ASP A 60 1.75 -14.25 -0.70
CA ASP A 60 2.32 -14.98 0.42
C ASP A 60 1.88 -14.31 1.74
N SER A 61 1.24 -15.05 2.63
CA SER A 61 0.65 -14.50 3.86
C SER A 61 1.69 -14.18 4.92
N ASP A 62 2.96 -14.47 4.65
CA ASP A 62 4.06 -14.39 5.60
C ASP A 62 4.81 -13.04 5.56
N PHE A 63 4.36 -12.09 4.72
CA PHE A 63 4.89 -10.73 4.73
C PHE A 63 4.61 -10.03 6.08
N GLY A 64 5.62 -9.95 6.93
CA GLY A 64 5.60 -9.16 8.17
C GLY A 64 5.27 -9.94 9.45
N LYS A 65 5.10 -11.27 9.42
CA LYS A 65 4.98 -12.07 10.64
C LYS A 65 6.34 -12.54 11.13
N ASN A 66 7.01 -11.72 11.94
CA ASN A 66 8.06 -12.24 12.82
C ASN A 66 7.38 -13.04 13.95
N GLU A 67 7.32 -14.37 13.84
CA GLU A 67 6.84 -15.29 14.90
C GLU A 67 7.83 -15.41 16.10
N SER A 68 8.31 -14.30 16.67
CA SER A 68 9.27 -14.41 17.79
C SER A 68 9.20 -13.29 18.82
N ASP A 69 7.99 -12.93 19.29
CA ASP A 69 7.86 -12.14 20.52
C ASP A 69 7.67 -13.05 21.73
N VAL A 70 8.78 -13.59 22.23
CA VAL A 70 8.87 -14.21 23.55
C VAL A 70 9.06 -13.09 24.59
N GLY A 71 7.99 -12.80 25.33
CA GLY A 71 7.92 -11.71 26.30
C GLY A 71 8.94 -11.83 27.43
N GLY A 72 9.88 -10.87 27.48
CA GLY A 72 10.79 -10.65 28.60
C GLY A 72 10.13 -9.92 29.77
N PRO A 73 10.85 -9.75 30.89
CA PRO A 73 10.34 -9.03 32.07
C PRO A 73 9.91 -7.59 31.72
N LEU A 74 8.79 -7.15 32.29
CA LEU A 74 8.21 -5.82 32.07
C LEU A 74 9.16 -4.74 32.62
N ILE A 75 9.84 -4.03 31.74
CA ILE A 75 10.62 -2.84 32.09
C ILE A 75 9.71 -1.62 31.94
N PRO A 76 9.63 -0.72 32.94
CA PRO A 76 8.89 0.54 32.82
C PRO A 76 9.44 1.34 31.64
N LEU A 77 8.58 1.67 30.66
CA LEU A 77 8.97 2.47 29.52
C LEU A 77 9.13 3.94 29.96
N ASP A 78 10.27 4.55 29.66
CA ASP A 78 10.36 6.01 29.64
C ASP A 78 9.74 6.56 28.33
N SER A 79 9.43 7.85 28.27
CA SER A 79 8.79 8.43 27.09
C SER A 79 9.63 8.31 25.81
N SER A 80 10.96 8.31 25.92
CA SER A 80 11.87 8.08 24.79
C SER A 80 11.81 6.64 24.28
N MET A 81 11.71 5.65 25.16
CA MET A 81 11.52 4.25 24.78
C MET A 81 10.16 4.02 24.10
N ILE A 82 9.12 4.73 24.54
CA ILE A 82 7.81 4.70 23.86
C ILE A 82 7.95 5.27 22.46
N PHE A 83 8.59 6.44 22.32
CA PHE A 83 8.81 7.06 21.02
C PHE A 83 9.60 6.15 20.08
N ASP A 84 10.71 5.58 20.53
CA ASP A 84 11.54 4.69 19.73
C ASP A 84 10.78 3.43 19.30
N SER A 85 9.97 2.84 20.20
CA SER A 85 9.12 1.70 19.83
C SER A 85 8.09 2.05 18.76
N LYS A 86 7.51 3.25 18.81
CA LYS A 86 6.55 3.73 17.81
C LYS A 86 7.20 4.03 16.46
N VAL A 87 8.41 4.56 16.46
CA VAL A 87 9.19 4.75 15.23
C VAL A 87 9.52 3.40 14.60
N LYS A 88 9.94 2.42 15.40
CA LYS A 88 10.22 1.05 14.92
C LYS A 88 8.96 0.39 14.33
N GLU A 89 7.82 0.51 15.00
CA GLU A 89 6.52 0.01 14.51
C GLU A 89 6.16 0.66 13.17
N LEU A 90 6.36 1.98 13.02
CA LEU A 90 6.13 2.67 11.76
C LEU A 90 7.05 2.16 10.64
N ASP A 91 8.33 1.94 10.94
CA ASP A 91 9.31 1.42 9.98
C ASP A 91 8.88 0.04 9.45
N GLU A 92 8.54 -0.89 10.35
CA GLU A 92 8.04 -2.22 10.00
C GLU A 92 6.75 -2.16 9.15
N ALA A 93 5.83 -1.25 9.49
CA ALA A 93 4.59 -1.04 8.74
C ALA A 93 4.85 -0.52 7.32
N LEU A 94 5.78 0.43 7.17
CA LEU A 94 6.16 1.00 5.88
C LEU A 94 6.91 -0.01 5.00
N ASP A 95 7.82 -0.79 5.58
CA ASP A 95 8.54 -1.85 4.88
C ASP A 95 7.58 -2.92 4.35
N THR A 96 6.63 -3.36 5.18
CA THR A 96 5.60 -4.31 4.77
C THR A 96 4.78 -3.76 3.59
N LEU A 97 4.34 -2.50 3.70
CA LEU A 97 3.60 -1.84 2.63
C LEU A 97 4.41 -1.70 1.33
N ASP A 98 5.69 -1.36 1.42
CA ASP A 98 6.57 -1.20 0.26
C ASP A 98 6.83 -2.53 -0.44
N GLN A 99 7.12 -3.59 0.32
CA GLN A 99 7.30 -4.94 -0.23
C GLN A 99 6.04 -5.39 -0.96
N LEU A 100 4.87 -5.25 -0.34
CA LEU A 100 3.61 -5.65 -0.97
C LEU A 100 3.31 -4.81 -2.22
N LYS A 101 3.57 -3.50 -2.20
CA LYS A 101 3.44 -2.64 -3.39
C LYS A 101 4.39 -3.06 -4.50
N LYS A 102 5.62 -3.46 -4.19
CA LYS A 102 6.60 -3.94 -5.18
C LYS A 102 6.11 -5.22 -5.84
N GLU A 103 5.61 -6.19 -5.09
CA GLU A 103 5.07 -7.42 -5.66
C GLU A 103 3.81 -7.17 -6.49
N ALA A 104 2.87 -6.37 -5.98
CA ALA A 104 1.66 -5.99 -6.71
C ALA A 104 1.96 -5.34 -8.08
N ARG A 105 3.00 -4.49 -8.15
CA ARG A 105 3.41 -3.82 -9.39
C ARG A 105 4.03 -4.74 -10.45
N ARG A 106 4.48 -5.94 -10.06
CA ARG A 106 4.99 -6.95 -11.00
C ARG A 106 3.86 -7.74 -11.66
N LEU A 107 2.66 -7.71 -11.08
CA LEU A 107 1.51 -8.45 -11.58
C LEU A 107 0.82 -7.68 -12.72
N PRO A 108 0.30 -8.37 -13.75
CA PRO A 108 -0.33 -7.76 -14.93
C PRO A 108 -1.73 -7.20 -14.63
N LEU A 109 -1.81 -6.20 -13.75
CA LEU A 109 -3.04 -5.63 -13.24
C LEU A 109 -3.53 -4.40 -14.02
N ALA A 110 -2.66 -3.74 -14.78
CA ALA A 110 -3.05 -2.52 -15.49
C ALA A 110 -3.95 -2.84 -16.70
N ASN A 111 -4.85 -1.91 -17.05
CA ASN A 111 -5.72 -2.05 -18.20
C ASN A 111 -4.93 -1.83 -19.52
N PRO A 112 -4.87 -2.81 -20.45
CA PRO A 112 -4.14 -2.67 -21.70
C PRO A 112 -4.81 -1.71 -22.71
N ALA A 113 -6.10 -1.38 -22.53
CA ALA A 113 -6.86 -0.45 -23.36
C ALA A 113 -7.68 0.56 -22.53
N PRO A 114 -7.02 1.53 -21.84
CA PRO A 114 -7.72 2.49 -20.99
C PRO A 114 -8.74 3.32 -21.76
N GLY A 115 -9.94 3.49 -21.18
CA GLY A 115 -11.04 4.23 -21.81
C GLY A 115 -11.88 3.44 -22.82
N HIS A 116 -11.56 2.15 -23.04
CA HIS A 116 -12.29 1.27 -23.95
C HIS A 116 -13.07 0.20 -23.19
N SER A 117 -14.25 -0.14 -23.72
CA SER A 117 -15.11 -1.15 -23.10
C SER A 117 -14.69 -2.57 -23.46
N VAL A 118 -14.85 -3.45 -22.49
CA VAL A 118 -14.79 -4.90 -22.70
C VAL A 118 -16.05 -5.32 -23.43
N THR A 119 -15.90 -5.91 -24.61
CA THR A 119 -17.01 -6.46 -25.39
C THR A 119 -17.21 -7.94 -25.12
N SER A 120 -16.17 -8.66 -24.70
CA SER A 120 -16.30 -10.04 -24.27
C SER A 120 -15.34 -10.37 -23.11
N PRO A 121 -15.85 -10.89 -21.99
CA PRO A 121 -15.02 -11.29 -20.87
C PRO A 121 -14.32 -12.63 -21.13
N PHE A 122 -13.35 -12.95 -20.28
CA PHE A 122 -12.80 -14.30 -20.16
C PHE A 122 -13.86 -15.27 -19.64
N GLY A 123 -13.83 -16.52 -20.11
CA GLY A 123 -14.69 -17.60 -19.62
C GLY A 123 -15.57 -18.23 -20.69
N VAL A 124 -16.55 -19.03 -20.27
CA VAL A 124 -17.41 -19.77 -21.20
C VAL A 124 -18.45 -18.83 -21.83
N ARG A 125 -18.51 -18.83 -23.16
CA ARG A 125 -19.52 -18.10 -23.95
C ARG A 125 -20.10 -18.99 -25.04
N THR A 126 -21.25 -18.60 -25.58
CA THR A 126 -21.80 -19.25 -26.77
C THR A 126 -20.96 -18.88 -27.99
N ASP A 127 -20.45 -19.89 -28.68
CA ASP A 127 -19.74 -19.72 -29.94
C ASP A 127 -20.69 -19.14 -30.99
N PRO A 128 -20.37 -17.98 -31.60
CA PRO A 128 -21.28 -17.31 -32.53
C PRO A 128 -21.45 -18.04 -33.87
N ILE A 129 -20.58 -19.02 -34.17
CA ILE A 129 -20.61 -19.80 -35.41
C ILE A 129 -21.33 -21.13 -35.18
N LEU A 130 -20.97 -21.84 -34.10
CA LEU A 130 -21.46 -23.19 -33.80
C LEU A 130 -22.68 -23.20 -32.87
N GLY A 131 -22.97 -22.10 -32.17
CA GLY A 131 -24.05 -22.00 -31.20
C GLY A 131 -23.84 -22.81 -29.92
N THR A 132 -22.66 -23.39 -29.73
CA THR A 132 -22.30 -24.24 -28.58
C THR A 132 -21.46 -23.49 -27.56
N ALA A 133 -21.41 -23.97 -26.32
CA ALA A 133 -20.50 -23.41 -25.33
C ALA A 133 -19.02 -23.58 -25.77
N ALA A 134 -18.27 -22.48 -25.74
CA ALA A 134 -16.85 -22.43 -26.03
C ALA A 134 -16.13 -21.58 -24.98
N LEU A 135 -14.91 -21.97 -24.61
CA LEU A 135 -14.08 -21.21 -23.69
C LEU A 135 -13.40 -20.05 -24.43
N HIS A 136 -13.68 -18.83 -23.99
CA HIS A 136 -12.92 -17.65 -24.39
C HIS A 136 -11.72 -17.49 -23.46
N SER A 137 -10.54 -17.85 -23.95
CA SER A 137 -9.29 -17.84 -23.18
C SER A 137 -8.64 -16.46 -23.07
N GLY A 138 -9.38 -15.39 -23.36
CA GLY A 138 -8.90 -14.02 -23.37
C GLY A 138 -10.02 -13.03 -23.07
N MET A 139 -9.72 -11.74 -23.21
CA MET A 139 -10.68 -10.65 -23.04
C MET A 139 -10.63 -9.73 -24.26
N ASP A 140 -11.79 -9.40 -24.81
CA ASP A 140 -11.92 -8.58 -26.01
C ASP A 140 -12.27 -7.14 -25.65
N PHE A 141 -11.48 -6.19 -26.15
CA PHE A 141 -11.70 -4.76 -25.99
C PHE A 141 -12.09 -4.12 -27.32
N ARG A 142 -13.12 -3.26 -27.32
CA ARG A 142 -13.48 -2.48 -28.52
C ARG A 142 -12.63 -1.23 -28.61
N ALA A 143 -11.71 -1.22 -29.57
CA ALA A 143 -10.84 -0.09 -29.87
C ALA A 143 -10.79 0.24 -31.38
N PRO A 144 -10.56 1.52 -31.75
CA PRO A 144 -10.26 1.89 -33.13
C PRO A 144 -8.98 1.23 -33.65
N ILE A 145 -8.92 1.00 -34.97
CA ILE A 145 -7.70 0.52 -35.64
C ILE A 145 -6.57 1.52 -35.41
N GLY A 146 -5.38 1.02 -35.06
CA GLY A 146 -4.19 1.83 -34.81
C GLY A 146 -4.07 2.36 -33.38
N MET A 147 -5.03 2.08 -32.49
CA MET A 147 -4.88 2.37 -31.07
C MET A 147 -3.69 1.59 -30.49
N ALA A 148 -2.83 2.29 -29.74
CA ALA A 148 -1.73 1.66 -29.02
C ALA A 148 -2.25 0.79 -27.86
N ALA A 149 -1.94 -0.51 -27.90
CA ALA A 149 -2.08 -1.40 -26.75
C ALA A 149 -0.98 -1.11 -25.72
N ARG A 150 -1.33 -1.12 -24.43
CA ARG A 150 -0.40 -0.87 -23.33
C ARG A 150 -0.02 -2.17 -22.62
N VAL A 151 1.21 -2.22 -22.12
CA VAL A 151 1.66 -3.31 -21.25
C VAL A 151 0.93 -3.25 -19.90
N THR A 152 0.57 -4.41 -19.36
CA THR A 152 -0.18 -4.54 -18.12
C THR A 152 0.72 -4.68 -16.88
N ALA A 153 1.99 -5.03 -17.09
CA ALA A 153 3.06 -5.12 -16.11
C ALA A 153 4.44 -5.00 -16.79
N PRO A 154 5.53 -4.74 -16.01
CA PRO A 154 6.89 -4.93 -16.48
C PRO A 154 7.13 -6.37 -16.92
N GLY A 155 7.87 -6.56 -18.01
CA GLY A 155 8.17 -7.88 -18.56
C GLY A 155 9.17 -7.80 -19.70
N VAL A 156 9.44 -8.95 -20.31
CA VAL A 156 10.34 -9.08 -21.47
C VAL A 156 9.55 -9.69 -22.61
N VAL A 157 9.59 -9.05 -23.78
CA VAL A 157 8.99 -9.60 -25.00
C VAL A 157 9.79 -10.82 -25.43
N THR A 158 9.12 -11.96 -25.50
CA THR A 158 9.66 -13.24 -25.97
C THR A 158 9.36 -13.47 -27.46
N LYS A 159 8.25 -12.90 -27.96
CA LYS A 159 7.86 -13.00 -29.38
C LYS A 159 7.07 -11.77 -29.82
N ALA A 160 7.33 -11.30 -31.04
CA ALA A 160 6.54 -10.26 -31.69
C ALA A 160 6.40 -10.55 -33.19
N GLY A 161 5.17 -10.64 -33.70
CA GLY A 161 4.93 -10.92 -35.11
C GLY A 161 3.57 -11.53 -35.42
N TRP A 162 3.44 -12.15 -36.59
CA TRP A 162 2.27 -12.92 -36.98
C TRP A 162 2.21 -14.26 -36.23
N ASN A 163 1.03 -14.62 -35.71
CA ASN A 163 0.82 -15.84 -34.91
C ASN A 163 -0.46 -16.58 -35.31
N GLY A 164 -0.56 -16.99 -36.58
CA GLY A 164 -1.69 -17.77 -37.09
C GLY A 164 -3.03 -17.05 -36.92
N GLY A 165 -4.02 -17.76 -36.35
CA GLY A 165 -5.38 -17.24 -36.14
C GLY A 165 -5.46 -16.01 -35.20
N TYR A 166 -4.44 -15.76 -34.38
CA TYR A 166 -4.38 -14.57 -33.51
C TYR A 166 -3.99 -13.29 -34.28
N GLY A 167 -3.55 -13.39 -35.54
CA GLY A 167 -3.07 -12.23 -36.28
C GLY A 167 -1.72 -11.72 -35.75
N ARG A 168 -1.57 -10.40 -35.63
CA ARG A 168 -0.37 -9.78 -35.06
C ARG A 168 -0.45 -9.82 -33.53
N MET A 169 0.56 -10.42 -32.91
CA MET A 169 0.62 -10.67 -31.47
C MET A 169 2.01 -10.31 -30.90
N VAL A 170 2.03 -9.96 -29.61
CA VAL A 170 3.22 -9.78 -28.78
C VAL A 170 3.02 -10.56 -27.48
N GLU A 171 4.01 -11.33 -27.05
CA GLU A 171 4.08 -12.03 -25.75
C GLU A 171 5.50 -12.02 -25.18
#